data_AF-A0A962C8S8-F1
#
_entry.id   AF-A0A962C8S8-F1
#
_cell.length_a   1.000
_cell.length_b   1.000
_cell.length_c   1.000
_cell.angle_alpha   90.00
_cell.angle_beta   90.00
_cell.angle_gamma   90.00
#
_symmetry.space_group_name_H-M   'P 1'
#
loop_
_entity.id
_entity.type
_entity.pdbx_description
1 polymer ?
#
loop_
_entity_poly.entity_id
_entity_poly.type
_entity_poly.pdbx_seq_one_letter_code
_entity_poly.pdbx_strand_id
1 'polypeptide(L)'
;QMVEAGLLDATEAEALASARTTLFRIRYALHLLARRAEERLLFDYQRELARLLGYRDEHADNLGVEQCMQDYYRAARRVAGTNEELIARCSEMLATSAGDVRDLGDGFLRIGDRLDVDASHRLQEEPQTLIALYALIATEPGIRGLRANALRQVRLAMANPAFDLDRPEVFAALRELLERGAAAVEALAAMARHGVLARLIPGFARVTGRMQYDLFHVYTVDEHTMRVLRFMARFASEDGARDFPLAHTVYQRIPQPALLLLAGLFHDIAKGRGGDHSVLGEEDARAFCARLGLRPAAVDRVAWLVRQHLLMSVTAQRQDITDPAVVHRFAEQVDDWERLDYLYLLTVADINGTSPKLWNTWRDRLLSDLYAATRYVLREESGELPKAEERVAETRARAESMLEQKGLDASVIARIWADFPEESFLRYRPEQIAWQTAAIANHDAASGALVRVNPLGVRGTSEVFVYSPDRDGLFATITAVLDR
;
A
#
# COMPACT_ATOMS: atom_id res chain seq x y z
N GLN A 1 1.11 23.42 37.61
CA GLN A 1 0.12 22.41 38.01
C GLN A 1 0.47 20.99 37.52
N MET A 2 0.38 20.64 36.22
CA MET A 2 0.64 19.24 35.79
C MET A 2 2.11 18.80 35.93
N VAL A 3 3.05 19.72 35.70
CA VAL A 3 4.50 19.47 35.92
C VAL A 3 4.81 19.31 37.41
N GLU A 4 4.25 20.20 38.24
CA GLU A 4 4.38 20.12 39.71
C GLU A 4 3.79 18.83 40.28
N ALA A 5 2.71 18.32 39.67
CA ALA A 5 2.08 17.05 40.04
C ALA A 5 2.83 15.81 39.50
N GLY A 6 3.95 15.99 38.79
CA GLY A 6 4.74 14.89 38.22
C GLY A 6 4.07 14.16 37.04
N LEU A 7 2.96 14.69 36.53
CA LEU A 7 2.23 14.07 35.41
C LEU A 7 2.90 14.36 34.06
N LEU A 8 3.53 15.53 33.94
CA LEU A 8 4.34 15.92 32.79
C LEU A 8 5.73 16.36 33.27
N ASP A 9 6.76 16.17 32.46
CA ASP A 9 8.03 16.87 32.63
C ASP A 9 8.03 18.24 31.93
N ALA A 10 9.06 19.05 32.17
CA ALA A 10 9.16 20.40 31.61
C ALA A 10 9.21 20.37 30.07
N THR A 11 9.98 19.44 29.49
CA THR A 11 10.11 19.27 28.04
C THR A 11 8.78 18.88 27.40
N GLU A 12 7.99 18.00 28.04
CA GLU A 12 6.64 17.61 27.65
C GLU A 12 5.66 18.78 27.71
N ALA A 13 5.76 19.62 28.74
CA ALA A 13 4.93 20.80 28.86
C ALA A 13 5.23 21.84 27.77
N GLU A 14 6.51 22.09 27.46
CA GLU A 14 6.93 22.99 26.38
C GLU A 14 6.50 22.47 25.00
N ALA A 15 6.75 21.19 24.75
CA ALA A 15 6.29 20.44 23.59
C ALA A 15 4.79 20.61 23.32
N LEU A 16 3.98 20.39 24.35
CA LEU A 16 2.52 20.51 24.30
C LEU A 16 2.08 21.96 24.11
N ALA A 17 2.73 22.90 24.78
CA ALA A 17 2.46 24.33 24.63
C ALA A 17 2.73 24.82 23.20
N SER A 18 3.84 24.38 22.59
CA SER A 18 4.16 24.68 21.19
C SER A 18 3.12 24.11 20.23
N ALA A 19 2.73 22.84 20.40
CA ALA A 19 1.70 22.21 19.57
C ALA A 19 0.35 22.94 19.69
N ARG A 20 -0.05 23.29 20.92
CA ARG A 20 -1.26 24.07 21.19
C ARG A 20 -1.22 25.43 20.49
N THR A 21 -0.09 26.14 20.54
CA THR A 21 0.08 27.42 19.86
C THR A 21 -0.12 27.29 18.35
N THR A 22 0.46 26.27 17.72
CA THR A 22 0.26 26.00 16.28
C THR A 22 -1.21 25.76 15.96
N LEU A 23 -1.89 24.87 16.70
CA LEU A 23 -3.30 24.56 16.49
C LEU A 23 -4.20 25.79 16.69
N PHE A 24 -3.91 26.63 17.68
CA PHE A 24 -4.68 27.85 17.95
C PHE A 24 -4.47 28.90 16.87
N ARG A 25 -3.25 29.06 16.35
CA ARG A 25 -2.97 29.96 15.21
C ARG A 25 -3.77 29.54 13.98
N ILE A 26 -3.80 28.23 13.68
CA ILE A 26 -4.59 27.66 12.59
C ILE A 26 -6.08 27.91 12.79
N ARG A 27 -6.62 27.59 13.97
CA ARG A 27 -8.04 27.79 14.31
C ARG A 27 -8.45 29.25 14.22
N TYR A 28 -7.64 30.17 14.75
CA TYR A 28 -7.93 31.60 14.68
C TYR A 28 -7.95 32.11 13.23
N ALA A 29 -6.96 31.71 12.43
CA ALA A 29 -6.92 32.06 11.01
C ALA A 29 -8.11 31.47 10.24
N LEU A 30 -8.56 30.26 10.58
CA LEU A 30 -9.77 29.65 10.02
C LEU A 30 -11.03 30.45 10.37
N HIS A 31 -11.15 30.94 11.62
CA HIS A 31 -12.28 31.79 12.02
C HIS A 31 -12.31 33.12 11.28
N LEU A 32 -11.14 33.73 11.05
CA LEU A 32 -11.04 34.95 10.26
C LEU A 32 -11.47 34.72 8.82
N LEU A 33 -11.02 33.61 8.22
CA LEU A 33 -11.36 33.25 6.84
C LEU A 33 -12.85 32.93 6.68
N ALA A 34 -13.40 32.10 7.56
CA ALA A 34 -14.80 31.68 7.52
C ALA A 34 -15.79 32.76 8.02
N ARG A 35 -15.28 33.82 8.67
CA ARG A 35 -16.07 34.88 9.34
C ARG A 35 -17.10 34.36 10.35
N ARG A 36 -16.80 33.21 10.95
CA ARG A 36 -17.59 32.56 12.01
C ARG A 36 -16.69 31.62 12.81
N ALA A 37 -17.20 31.08 13.91
CA ALA A 37 -16.56 29.98 14.63
C ALA A 37 -16.65 28.68 13.79
N GLU A 38 -15.77 28.54 12.79
CA GLU A 38 -15.58 27.31 12.04
C GLU A 38 -14.53 26.44 12.72
N GLU A 39 -14.95 25.25 13.15
CA GLU A 39 -14.13 24.30 13.91
C GLU A 39 -13.68 23.10 13.06
N ARG A 40 -14.05 23.09 11.77
CA ARG A 40 -13.71 22.04 10.81
C ARG A 40 -12.78 22.59 9.74
N LEU A 41 -11.55 22.07 9.69
CA LEU A 41 -10.57 22.40 8.65
C LEU A 41 -10.87 21.66 7.34
N LEU A 42 -11.94 22.09 6.65
CA LEU A 42 -12.36 21.54 5.37
C LEU A 42 -11.36 21.88 4.25
N PHE A 43 -11.30 21.01 3.23
CA PHE A 43 -10.37 21.10 2.11
C PHE A 43 -10.36 22.48 1.42
N ASP A 44 -11.54 23.09 1.25
CA ASP A 44 -11.72 24.38 0.59
C ASP A 44 -11.02 25.54 1.31
N TYR A 45 -10.87 25.46 2.64
CA TYR A 45 -10.21 26.52 3.42
C TYR A 45 -8.68 26.40 3.43
N GLN A 46 -8.14 25.20 3.20
CA GLN A 46 -6.73 24.89 3.52
C GLN A 46 -5.76 25.76 2.72
N ARG A 47 -6.02 25.99 1.42
CA ARG A 47 -5.12 26.75 0.55
C ARG A 47 -5.09 28.24 0.89
N GLU A 48 -6.24 28.84 1.17
CA GLU A 48 -6.32 30.25 1.58
C GLU A 48 -5.78 30.45 3.00
N LEU A 49 -6.05 29.52 3.90
CA LEU A 49 -5.49 29.49 5.26
C LEU A 49 -3.96 29.47 5.23
N ALA A 50 -3.36 28.60 4.42
CA ALA A 50 -1.91 28.50 4.28
C ALA A 50 -1.30 29.83 3.81
N ARG A 51 -1.92 30.49 2.83
CA ARG A 51 -1.50 31.82 2.36
C ARG A 51 -1.60 32.87 3.47
N LEU A 52 -2.71 32.87 4.23
CA LEU A 52 -2.93 33.81 5.34
C LEU A 52 -1.88 33.64 6.45
N LEU A 53 -1.47 32.41 6.71
CA LEU A 53 -0.42 32.07 7.68
C LEU A 53 1.00 32.28 7.16
N GLY A 54 1.16 32.67 5.89
CA GLY A 54 2.44 33.05 5.29
C GLY A 54 3.21 31.91 4.61
N TYR A 55 2.62 30.72 4.48
CA TYR A 55 3.24 29.62 3.73
C TYR A 55 3.30 29.94 2.23
N ARG A 56 4.36 29.47 1.57
CA ARG A 56 4.61 29.69 0.14
C ARG A 56 4.97 28.37 -0.52
N ASP A 57 4.56 28.23 -1.78
CA ASP A 57 4.96 27.10 -2.60
C ASP A 57 6.48 27.18 -2.83
N GLU A 58 7.23 26.17 -2.43
CA GLU A 58 8.68 26.09 -2.69
C GLU A 58 8.94 25.55 -4.10
N HIS A 59 8.23 24.47 -4.46
CA HIS A 59 8.20 23.87 -5.80
C HIS A 59 6.89 23.07 -5.97
N ALA A 60 6.66 22.51 -7.17
CA ALA A 60 5.42 21.81 -7.53
C ALA A 60 5.07 20.66 -6.55
N ASP A 61 6.08 19.94 -6.07
CA ASP A 61 5.92 18.83 -5.10
C ASP A 61 6.00 19.27 -3.62
N ASN A 62 6.06 20.57 -3.31
CA ASN A 62 6.07 21.08 -1.94
C ASN A 62 5.27 22.38 -1.82
N LEU A 63 3.95 22.24 -1.90
CA LEU A 63 3.01 23.35 -1.86
C LEU A 63 2.90 23.95 -0.46
N GLY A 64 2.66 25.26 -0.36
CA GLY A 64 2.49 25.94 0.93
C GLY A 64 1.31 25.40 1.74
N VAL A 65 0.27 24.89 1.06
CA VAL A 65 -0.85 24.19 1.71
C VAL A 65 -0.42 22.87 2.35
N GLU A 66 0.44 22.09 1.70
CA GLU A 66 0.96 20.83 2.24
C GLU A 66 1.87 21.07 3.43
N GLN A 67 2.72 22.10 3.36
CA GLN A 67 3.56 22.54 4.49
C GLN A 67 2.71 22.96 5.70
N CYS A 68 1.70 23.81 5.48
CA CYS A 68 0.78 24.25 6.54
C CYS A 68 0.06 23.06 7.20
N MET A 69 -0.41 22.12 6.38
CA MET A 69 -1.09 20.94 6.87
C MET A 69 -0.14 19.94 7.53
N GLN A 70 1.12 19.89 7.11
CA GLN A 70 2.14 19.10 7.79
C GLN A 70 2.39 19.60 9.21
N ASP A 71 2.45 20.92 9.41
CA ASP A 71 2.56 21.51 10.75
C ASP A 71 1.31 21.25 11.60
N TYR A 72 0.12 21.28 10.99
CA TYR A 72 -1.13 20.87 11.64
C TYR A 72 -1.05 19.42 12.14
N TYR A 73 -0.73 18.46 11.26
CA TYR A 73 -0.72 17.04 11.61
C TYR A 73 0.36 16.70 12.62
N ARG A 74 1.55 17.33 12.53
CA ARG A 74 2.62 17.18 13.53
C ARG A 74 2.19 17.71 14.90
N ALA A 75 1.54 18.87 14.96
CA ALA A 75 1.01 19.42 16.19
C ALA A 75 -0.10 18.52 16.78
N ALA A 76 -1.05 18.08 15.95
CA ALA A 76 -2.13 17.18 16.36
C ALA A 76 -1.60 15.85 16.89
N ARG A 77 -0.63 15.23 16.21
CA ARG A 77 0.04 14.00 16.67
C ARG A 77 0.73 14.20 18.02
N ARG A 78 1.41 15.33 18.22
CA ARG A 78 2.10 15.62 19.49
C ARG A 78 1.11 15.72 20.66
N VAL A 79 -0.04 16.36 20.45
CA VAL A 79 -1.12 16.41 21.43
C VAL A 79 -1.68 15.01 21.70
N ALA A 80 -1.97 14.24 20.64
CA ALA A 80 -2.52 12.89 20.77
C ALA A 80 -1.58 11.94 21.54
N GLY A 81 -0.29 11.92 21.20
CA GLY A 81 0.70 11.09 21.89
C GLY A 81 0.89 11.50 23.36
N THR A 82 0.96 12.81 23.65
CA THR A 82 1.05 13.28 25.04
C THR A 82 -0.19 12.88 25.84
N ASN A 83 -1.37 12.93 25.23
CA ASN A 83 -2.62 12.52 25.87
C ASN A 83 -2.67 11.01 26.14
N GLU A 84 -2.20 10.18 25.19
CA GLU A 84 -2.08 8.73 25.37
C GLU A 84 -1.16 8.38 26.54
N GLU A 85 0.02 9.00 26.61
CA GLU A 85 0.96 8.80 27.72
C GLU A 85 0.37 9.24 29.06
N LEU A 86 -0.32 10.38 29.10
CA LEU A 86 -0.92 10.90 30.31
C LEU A 86 -2.06 10.00 30.81
N ILE A 87 -2.91 9.52 29.90
CA ILE A 87 -3.96 8.56 30.25
C ILE A 87 -3.33 7.27 30.78
N ALA A 88 -2.28 6.75 30.14
CA ALA A 88 -1.56 5.59 30.63
C ALA A 88 -1.03 5.82 32.06
N ARG A 89 -0.29 6.92 32.30
CA ARG A 89 0.21 7.29 33.65
C ARG A 89 -0.91 7.34 34.69
N CYS A 90 -2.00 8.05 34.39
CA CYS A 90 -3.13 8.20 35.31
C CYS A 90 -3.82 6.85 35.57
N SER A 91 -4.05 6.05 34.54
CA SER A 91 -4.64 4.70 34.69
C SER A 91 -3.77 3.80 35.55
N GLU A 92 -2.45 3.85 35.40
CA GLU A 92 -1.51 3.06 36.19
C GLU A 92 -1.43 3.54 37.65
N MET A 93 -1.48 4.86 37.90
CA MET A 93 -1.51 5.43 39.25
C MET A 93 -2.80 5.12 40.01
N LEU A 94 -3.93 5.04 39.29
CA LEU A 94 -5.24 4.75 39.86
C LEU A 94 -5.55 3.25 39.97
N ALA A 95 -4.73 2.40 39.35
CA ALA A 95 -4.94 0.96 39.37
C ALA A 95 -4.76 0.41 40.79
N THR A 96 -5.74 -0.37 41.25
CA THR A 96 -5.71 -1.03 42.56
C THR A 96 -4.81 -2.27 42.60
N SER A 97 -4.45 -2.79 41.43
CA SER A 97 -3.46 -3.84 41.23
C SER A 97 -2.69 -3.54 39.95
N ALA A 98 -1.38 -3.78 39.95
CA ALA A 98 -0.54 -3.64 38.77
C ALA A 98 -0.89 -4.68 37.68
N GLY A 99 -1.59 -5.76 38.02
CA GLY A 99 -1.78 -6.92 37.14
C GLY A 99 -0.70 -7.98 37.38
N ASP A 100 -0.78 -9.10 36.64
CA ASP A 100 0.22 -10.16 36.68
C ASP A 100 1.53 -9.67 36.07
N VAL A 101 2.65 -9.84 36.79
CA VAL A 101 3.98 -9.39 36.41
C VAL A 101 4.80 -10.60 35.98
N ARG A 102 5.21 -10.62 34.72
CA ARG A 102 6.06 -11.66 34.15
C ARG A 102 7.35 -11.04 33.64
N ASP A 103 8.47 -11.56 34.13
CA ASP A 103 9.80 -11.24 33.62
C ASP A 103 9.98 -11.90 32.24
N LEU A 104 10.40 -11.09 31.26
CA LEU A 104 10.66 -11.53 29.88
C LEU A 104 12.17 -11.63 29.59
N GLY A 105 13.03 -11.35 30.57
CA GLY A 105 14.49 -11.30 30.42
C GLY A 105 15.00 -9.91 30.03
N ASP A 106 16.31 -9.70 30.22
CA ASP A 106 17.03 -8.46 29.85
C ASP A 106 16.42 -7.17 30.41
N GLY A 107 15.72 -7.26 31.55
CA GLY A 107 15.04 -6.15 32.20
C GLY A 107 13.70 -5.76 31.56
N PHE A 108 13.17 -6.57 30.63
CA PHE A 108 11.83 -6.40 30.08
C PHE A 108 10.78 -7.08 30.95
N LEU A 109 9.69 -6.37 31.22
CA LEU A 109 8.58 -6.86 32.02
C LEU A 109 7.30 -6.86 31.19
N ARG A 110 6.48 -7.89 31.34
CA ARG A 110 5.07 -7.86 30.98
C ARG A 110 4.25 -7.64 32.25
N ILE A 111 3.40 -6.63 32.23
CA ILE A 111 2.50 -6.31 33.32
C ILE A 111 1.10 -6.24 32.73
N GLY A 112 0.31 -7.29 32.95
CA GLY A 112 -0.98 -7.49 32.27
C GLY A 112 -0.83 -7.65 30.75
N ASP A 113 -1.35 -6.68 29.99
CA ASP A 113 -1.31 -6.63 28.53
C ASP A 113 -0.32 -5.58 27.98
N ARG A 114 0.59 -5.08 28.81
CA ARG A 114 1.57 -4.05 28.42
C ARG A 114 2.99 -4.43 28.79
N LEU A 115 3.94 -3.88 28.05
CA LEU A 115 5.37 -4.01 28.30
C LEU A 115 5.88 -2.85 29.15
N ASP A 116 6.78 -3.15 30.07
CA ASP A 116 7.53 -2.17 30.85
C ASP A 116 9.02 -2.54 30.85
N VAL A 117 9.85 -1.64 31.37
CA VAL A 117 11.28 -1.89 31.62
C VAL A 117 11.56 -1.71 33.10
N ASP A 118 12.37 -2.59 33.69
CA ASP A 118 12.75 -2.46 35.08
C ASP A 118 13.84 -1.39 35.30
N ALA A 119 14.21 -1.16 36.56
CA ALA A 119 15.22 -0.15 36.92
C ALA A 119 16.66 -0.54 36.52
N SER A 120 16.90 -1.82 36.21
CA SER A 120 18.21 -2.31 35.77
C SER A 120 18.42 -2.10 34.27
N HIS A 121 17.35 -1.94 33.50
CA HIS A 121 17.40 -1.80 32.05
C HIS A 121 18.03 -0.46 31.61
N ARG A 122 19.13 -0.54 30.84
CA ARG A 122 19.93 0.63 30.43
C ARG A 122 19.66 1.01 28.97
N LEU A 123 18.40 1.33 28.65
CA LEU A 123 18.00 1.69 27.27
C LEU A 123 18.87 2.81 26.67
N GLN A 124 19.29 3.78 27.48
CA GLN A 124 20.13 4.91 27.03
C GLN A 124 21.55 4.50 26.61
N GLU A 125 22.03 3.34 27.06
CA GLU A 125 23.41 2.86 26.82
C GLU A 125 23.45 1.74 25.77
N GLU A 126 22.36 1.00 25.67
CA GLU A 126 22.21 -0.15 24.78
C GLU A 126 21.09 0.11 23.75
N PRO A 127 21.32 0.92 22.71
CA PRO A 127 20.27 1.37 21.79
C PRO A 127 19.57 0.24 21.03
N GLN A 128 20.20 -0.93 20.88
CA GLN A 128 19.58 -2.11 20.27
C GLN A 128 18.41 -2.67 21.11
N THR A 129 18.43 -2.47 22.44
CA THR A 129 17.33 -2.92 23.31
C THR A 129 16.05 -2.15 23.06
N LEU A 130 16.14 -0.94 22.50
CA LEU A 130 14.97 -0.21 22.01
C LEU A 130 14.22 -1.02 20.96
N ILE A 131 14.93 -1.62 20.01
CA ILE A 131 14.31 -2.46 18.97
C ILE A 131 13.78 -3.75 19.58
N ALA A 132 14.52 -4.36 20.50
CA ALA A 132 14.08 -5.56 21.22
C ALA A 132 12.77 -5.34 21.98
N LEU A 133 12.60 -4.18 22.64
CA LEU A 133 11.36 -3.79 23.31
C LEU A 133 10.15 -3.83 22.35
N TYR A 134 10.30 -3.31 21.13
CA TYR A 134 9.23 -3.37 20.13
C TYR A 134 9.09 -4.77 19.53
N ALA A 135 10.17 -5.52 19.41
CA ALA A 135 10.13 -6.90 18.93
C ALA A 135 9.26 -7.79 19.84
N LEU A 136 9.22 -7.50 21.15
CA LEU A 136 8.32 -8.18 22.09
C LEU A 136 6.83 -7.97 21.74
N ILE A 137 6.44 -6.87 21.09
CA ILE A 137 5.06 -6.70 20.58
C ILE A 137 4.75 -7.74 19.50
N ALA A 138 5.74 -8.10 18.69
CA ALA A 138 5.60 -9.09 17.63
C ALA A 138 5.65 -10.54 18.15
N THR A 139 6.38 -10.78 19.25
CA THR A 139 6.65 -12.15 19.74
C THR A 139 5.82 -12.56 20.95
N GLU A 140 5.33 -11.62 21.77
CA GLU A 140 4.51 -11.91 22.95
C GLU A 140 3.01 -11.67 22.68
N PRO A 141 2.19 -12.74 22.61
CA PRO A 141 0.77 -12.60 22.33
C PRO A 141 0.04 -11.78 23.40
N GLY A 142 -0.85 -10.91 22.92
CA GLY A 142 -1.75 -10.12 23.75
C GLY A 142 -1.14 -8.81 24.28
N ILE A 143 0.09 -8.47 23.93
CA ILE A 143 0.65 -7.14 24.21
C ILE A 143 -0.10 -6.09 23.38
N ARG A 144 -0.60 -5.05 24.05
CA ARG A 144 -1.34 -3.92 23.45
C ARG A 144 -0.55 -2.62 23.40
N GLY A 145 0.62 -2.58 24.02
CA GLY A 145 1.48 -1.40 23.99
C GLY A 145 2.45 -1.37 25.17
N LEU A 146 2.99 -0.18 25.40
CA LEU A 146 3.95 0.09 26.46
C LEU A 146 3.25 0.70 27.68
N ARG A 147 3.84 0.51 28.86
CA ARG A 147 3.49 1.22 30.09
C ARG A 147 4.14 2.60 30.15
N ALA A 148 3.67 3.43 31.07
CA ALA A 148 4.13 4.80 31.20
C ALA A 148 5.64 4.94 31.40
N ASN A 149 6.26 4.06 32.19
CA ASN A 149 7.69 4.10 32.44
C ASN A 149 8.51 3.76 31.18
N ALA A 150 8.22 2.66 30.49
CA ALA A 150 8.84 2.34 29.20
C ALA A 150 8.65 3.47 28.16
N LEU A 151 7.44 4.04 28.02
CA LEU A 151 7.19 5.18 27.12
C LEU A 151 8.08 6.37 27.45
N ARG A 152 8.21 6.70 28.74
CA ARG A 152 9.11 7.76 29.21
C ARG A 152 10.56 7.48 28.83
N GLN A 153 11.05 6.25 28.99
CA GLN A 153 12.43 5.89 28.61
C GLN A 153 12.67 6.02 27.10
N VAL A 154 11.74 5.53 26.28
CA VAL A 154 11.77 5.70 24.82
C VAL A 154 11.84 7.18 24.45
N ARG A 155 10.97 8.01 25.03
CA ARG A 155 10.93 9.44 24.74
C ARG A 155 12.23 10.15 25.13
N LEU A 156 12.78 9.85 26.31
CA LEU A 156 14.06 10.40 26.74
C LEU A 156 15.17 10.04 25.75
N ALA A 157 15.17 8.81 25.23
CA ALA A 157 16.11 8.37 24.21
C ALA A 157 15.92 9.15 22.89
N MET A 158 14.68 9.33 22.44
CA MET A 158 14.38 10.08 21.21
C MET A 158 14.70 11.58 21.33
N ALA A 159 14.61 12.15 22.53
CA ALA A 159 14.93 13.55 22.80
C ALA A 159 16.44 13.79 23.00
N ASN A 160 17.22 12.75 23.31
CA ASN A 160 18.65 12.85 23.54
C ASN A 160 19.43 12.86 22.21
N PRO A 161 20.08 13.97 21.83
CA PRO A 161 20.84 14.03 20.57
C PRO A 161 22.02 13.07 20.53
N ALA A 162 22.57 12.69 21.69
CA ALA A 162 23.68 11.74 21.81
C ALA A 162 23.21 10.28 21.72
N PHE A 163 21.91 10.01 21.72
CA PHE A 163 21.37 8.68 21.52
C PHE A 163 21.45 8.31 20.03
N ASP A 164 22.45 7.48 19.73
CA ASP A 164 22.80 7.08 18.38
C ASP A 164 22.18 5.72 18.01
N LEU A 165 21.34 5.75 16.98
CA LEU A 165 20.72 4.57 16.40
C LEU A 165 21.45 4.07 15.15
N ASP A 166 22.46 4.79 14.66
CA ASP A 166 23.26 4.39 13.50
C ASP A 166 24.36 3.39 13.87
N ARG A 167 23.95 2.27 14.47
CA ARG A 167 24.85 1.25 15.00
C ARG A 167 24.55 -0.13 14.41
N PRO A 168 25.58 -0.96 14.12
CA PRO A 168 25.39 -2.29 13.56
C PRO A 168 24.45 -3.17 14.40
N GLU A 169 24.53 -3.08 15.72
CA GLU A 169 23.68 -3.85 16.65
C GLU A 169 22.19 -3.48 16.55
N VAL A 170 21.89 -2.19 16.32
CA VAL A 170 20.51 -1.69 16.14
C VAL A 170 19.94 -2.21 14.82
N PHE A 171 20.72 -2.16 13.73
CA PHE A 171 20.32 -2.68 12.43
C PHE A 171 20.16 -4.20 12.43
N ALA A 172 21.00 -4.92 13.19
CA ALA A 172 20.85 -6.36 13.37
C ALA A 172 19.51 -6.70 14.07
N ALA A 173 19.18 -6.00 15.16
CA ALA A 173 17.90 -6.19 15.85
C ALA A 173 16.70 -5.81 14.97
N LEU A 174 16.81 -4.74 14.18
CA LEU A 174 15.76 -4.32 13.25
C LEU A 174 15.56 -5.35 12.13
N ARG A 175 16.64 -5.92 11.61
CA ARG A 175 16.57 -7.01 10.62
C ARG A 175 15.85 -8.22 11.20
N GLU A 176 16.20 -8.66 12.41
CA GLU A 176 15.51 -9.77 13.07
C GLU A 176 14.01 -9.49 13.24
N LEU A 177 13.64 -8.27 13.64
CA LEU A 177 12.23 -7.87 13.71
C LEU A 177 11.55 -7.99 12.34
N LEU A 178 12.15 -7.44 11.28
CA LEU A 178 11.58 -7.49 9.92
C LEU A 178 11.42 -8.93 9.40
N GLU A 179 12.35 -9.83 9.75
CA GLU A 179 12.29 -11.25 9.38
C GLU A 179 11.07 -11.98 9.97
N ARG A 180 10.41 -11.42 11.00
CA ARG A 180 9.12 -11.90 11.52
C ARG A 180 7.94 -11.66 10.57
N GLY A 181 8.13 -10.93 9.47
CA GLY A 181 7.10 -10.69 8.46
C GLY A 181 5.87 -10.00 9.05
N ALA A 182 4.68 -10.56 8.81
CA ALA A 182 3.40 -9.97 9.23
C ALA A 182 3.35 -9.59 10.73
N ALA A 183 3.98 -10.38 11.61
CA ALA A 183 4.01 -10.09 13.05
C ALA A 183 4.78 -8.80 13.39
N ALA A 184 5.73 -8.38 12.54
CA ALA A 184 6.52 -7.18 12.74
C ALA A 184 5.71 -5.88 12.58
N VAL A 185 4.56 -5.93 11.90
CA VAL A 185 3.85 -4.72 11.48
C VAL A 185 3.32 -3.90 12.65
N GLU A 186 2.80 -4.53 13.70
CA GLU A 186 2.33 -3.78 14.88
C GLU A 186 3.49 -3.20 15.69
N ALA A 187 4.65 -3.87 15.72
CA ALA A 187 5.87 -3.34 16.28
C ALA A 187 6.37 -2.11 15.50
N LEU A 188 6.42 -2.18 14.16
CA LEU A 188 6.76 -1.05 13.28
C LEU A 188 5.77 0.11 13.44
N ALA A 189 4.47 -0.17 13.57
CA ALA A 189 3.46 0.85 13.82
C ALA A 189 3.66 1.54 15.18
N ALA A 190 4.00 0.79 16.23
CA ALA A 190 4.35 1.35 17.53
C ALA A 190 5.63 2.20 17.46
N MET A 191 6.66 1.72 16.77
CA MET A 191 7.89 2.48 16.51
C MET A 191 7.62 3.78 15.74
N ALA A 192 6.70 3.78 14.78
CA ALA A 192 6.28 4.97 14.05
C ALA A 192 5.57 5.97 14.97
N ARG A 193 4.62 5.49 15.79
CA ARG A 193 3.87 6.31 16.75
C ARG A 193 4.79 6.99 17.76
N HIS A 194 5.79 6.28 18.26
CA HIS A 194 6.72 6.79 19.28
C HIS A 194 7.95 7.51 18.69
N GLY A 195 7.97 7.74 17.36
CA GLY A 195 9.03 8.50 16.68
C GLY A 195 10.34 7.75 16.42
N VAL A 196 10.42 6.46 16.76
CA VAL A 196 11.61 5.63 16.56
C VAL A 196 11.91 5.43 15.08
N LEU A 197 10.90 5.19 14.24
CA LEU A 197 11.11 5.10 12.78
C LEU A 197 11.60 6.41 12.17
N ALA A 198 11.09 7.55 12.65
CA ALA A 198 11.54 8.86 12.19
C ALA A 198 13.02 9.13 12.56
N ARG A 199 13.47 8.61 13.72
CA ARG A 199 14.87 8.71 14.14
C ARG A 199 15.79 7.78 13.35
N LEU A 200 15.33 6.56 13.02
CA LEU A 200 16.08 5.57 12.24
C LEU A 200 16.18 5.91 10.75
N ILE A 201 15.09 6.44 10.18
CA ILE A 201 14.92 6.64 8.74
C ILE A 201 14.67 8.14 8.49
N PRO A 202 15.70 8.91 8.08
CA PRO A 202 15.55 10.35 7.85
C PRO A 202 14.44 10.71 6.84
N GLY A 203 14.22 9.86 5.84
CA GLY A 203 13.10 10.00 4.91
C GLY A 203 11.73 9.92 5.60
N PHE A 204 11.57 9.01 6.56
CA PHE A 204 10.34 8.84 7.33
C PHE A 204 10.01 10.09 8.16
N ALA A 205 11.04 10.70 8.77
CA ALA A 205 10.87 11.98 9.47
C ALA A 205 10.38 13.11 8.55
N ARG A 206 10.87 13.17 7.31
CA ARG A 206 10.47 14.19 6.31
C ARG A 206 9.02 14.02 5.88
N VAL A 207 8.57 12.78 5.66
CA VAL A 207 7.17 12.50 5.25
C VAL A 207 6.20 12.43 6.42
N THR A 208 6.69 12.43 7.67
CA THR A 208 5.83 12.44 8.86
C THR A 208 4.90 13.66 8.87
N GLY A 209 3.59 13.41 8.88
CA GLY A 209 2.54 14.43 8.84
C GLY A 209 2.35 15.05 7.45
N ARG A 210 3.12 14.65 6.43
CA ARG A 210 2.99 15.20 5.08
C ARG A 210 1.72 14.69 4.45
N MET A 211 0.82 15.58 4.04
CA MET A 211 -0.31 15.21 3.19
C MET A 211 0.00 15.53 1.73
N GLN A 212 -0.70 14.87 0.82
CA GLN A 212 -0.78 15.30 -0.58
C GLN A 212 -2.08 16.08 -0.76
N TYR A 213 -2.00 17.29 -1.32
CA TYR A 213 -3.18 18.12 -1.49
C TYR A 213 -4.00 17.72 -2.73
N ASP A 214 -4.72 16.60 -2.63
CA ASP A 214 -5.66 16.13 -3.64
C ASP A 214 -6.89 15.44 -3.02
N LEU A 215 -7.85 15.04 -3.87
CA LEU A 215 -9.13 14.45 -3.45
C LEU A 215 -9.05 12.94 -3.16
N PHE A 216 -7.92 12.29 -3.43
CA PHE A 216 -7.77 10.84 -3.36
C PHE A 216 -7.01 10.41 -2.11
N HIS A 217 -6.04 11.20 -1.65
CA HIS A 217 -5.21 10.91 -0.48
C HIS A 217 -5.87 11.43 0.81
N VAL A 218 -6.48 10.51 1.55
CA VAL A 218 -7.15 10.82 2.83
C VAL A 218 -6.16 10.84 4.01
N TYR A 219 -5.00 10.20 3.85
CA TYR A 219 -4.01 10.00 4.90
C TYR A 219 -2.72 10.77 4.60
N THR A 220 -1.99 11.15 5.65
CA THR A 220 -0.61 11.61 5.49
C THR A 220 0.26 10.45 5.00
N VAL A 221 1.35 10.73 4.29
CA VAL A 221 2.22 9.73 3.65
C VAL A 221 2.71 8.68 4.65
N ASP A 222 3.04 9.08 5.88
CA ASP A 222 3.48 8.16 6.93
C ASP A 222 2.35 7.28 7.50
N GLU A 223 1.14 7.82 7.65
CA GLU A 223 -0.03 7.01 8.05
C GLU A 223 -0.43 6.06 6.92
N HIS A 224 -0.41 6.53 5.68
CA HIS A 224 -0.58 5.71 4.48
C HIS A 224 0.43 4.55 4.46
N THR A 225 1.72 4.83 4.67
CA THR A 225 2.77 3.81 4.78
C THR A 225 2.42 2.75 5.83
N MET A 226 1.99 3.14 7.03
CA MET A 226 1.58 2.19 8.06
C MET A 226 0.34 1.37 7.67
N ARG A 227 -0.60 1.96 6.93
CA ARG A 227 -1.76 1.23 6.38
C ARG A 227 -1.34 0.20 5.34
N VAL A 228 -0.41 0.55 4.45
CA VAL A 228 0.15 -0.38 3.46
C VAL A 228 0.75 -1.60 4.16
N LEU A 229 1.57 -1.41 5.18
CA LEU A 229 2.13 -2.52 5.97
C LEU A 229 1.04 -3.37 6.64
N ARG A 230 -0.02 -2.76 7.18
CA ARG A 230 -1.15 -3.51 7.76
C ARG A 230 -1.92 -4.33 6.73
N PHE A 231 -2.06 -3.85 5.49
CA PHE A 231 -2.62 -4.68 4.41
C PHE A 231 -1.69 -5.84 4.02
N MET A 232 -0.37 -5.61 3.98
CA MET A 232 0.60 -6.69 3.77
C MET A 232 0.51 -7.76 4.86
N ALA A 233 0.42 -7.37 6.14
CA ALA A 233 0.19 -8.31 7.23
C ALA A 233 -1.16 -9.03 7.13
N ARG A 234 -2.22 -8.32 6.70
CA ARG A 234 -3.54 -8.92 6.49
C ARG A 234 -3.51 -10.00 5.43
N PHE A 235 -2.70 -9.87 4.37
CA PHE A 235 -2.57 -10.96 3.38
C PHE A 235 -2.06 -12.26 4.00
N ALA A 236 -1.36 -12.23 5.14
CA ALA A 236 -0.94 -13.43 5.85
C ALA A 236 -2.05 -14.08 6.71
N SER A 237 -3.15 -13.39 6.98
CA SER A 237 -4.21 -13.85 7.90
C SER A 237 -5.36 -14.57 7.20
N GLU A 238 -6.18 -15.29 7.97
CA GLU A 238 -7.40 -15.95 7.49
C GLU A 238 -8.43 -14.95 6.95
N ASP A 239 -8.58 -13.79 7.60
CA ASP A 239 -9.42 -12.71 7.07
C ASP A 239 -8.90 -12.21 5.71
N GLY A 240 -7.58 -12.15 5.54
CA GLY A 240 -6.97 -11.86 4.24
C GLY A 240 -7.27 -12.92 3.18
N ALA A 241 -7.34 -14.20 3.54
CA ALA A 241 -7.70 -15.26 2.62
C ALA A 241 -9.11 -15.10 2.05
N ARG A 242 -10.05 -14.60 2.86
CA ARG A 242 -11.42 -14.30 2.43
C ARG A 242 -11.49 -13.04 1.57
N ASP A 243 -10.86 -11.96 2.03
CA ASP A 243 -11.06 -10.63 1.48
C ASP A 243 -10.12 -10.33 0.29
N PHE A 244 -8.97 -11.02 0.22
CA PHE A 244 -7.93 -10.88 -0.80
C PHE A 244 -7.34 -12.26 -1.20
N PRO A 245 -8.12 -13.17 -1.79
CA PRO A 245 -7.72 -14.58 -1.98
C PRO A 245 -6.46 -14.76 -2.83
N LEU A 246 -6.29 -13.96 -3.89
CA LEU A 246 -5.08 -14.01 -4.71
C LEU A 246 -3.87 -13.44 -3.95
N ALA A 247 -4.00 -12.28 -3.31
CA ALA A 247 -2.92 -11.70 -2.51
C ALA A 247 -2.49 -12.60 -1.36
N HIS A 248 -3.44 -13.25 -0.66
CA HIS A 248 -3.12 -14.26 0.34
C HIS A 248 -2.28 -15.39 -0.25
N THR A 249 -2.73 -15.96 -1.38
CA THR A 249 -2.02 -17.05 -2.07
C THR A 249 -0.63 -16.63 -2.58
N VAL A 250 -0.47 -15.39 -3.05
CA VAL A 250 0.83 -14.84 -3.47
C VAL A 250 1.74 -14.62 -2.26
N TYR A 251 1.20 -14.09 -1.16
CA TYR A 251 1.96 -13.85 0.07
C TYR A 251 2.55 -15.14 0.66
N GLN A 252 1.82 -16.25 0.62
CA GLN A 252 2.35 -17.55 1.09
C GLN A 252 3.51 -18.09 0.22
N ARG A 253 3.71 -17.56 -0.99
CA ARG A 253 4.74 -18.03 -1.94
C ARG A 253 6.02 -17.20 -1.90
N ILE A 254 5.98 -15.95 -1.43
CA ILE A 254 7.17 -15.12 -1.38
C ILE A 254 8.15 -15.64 -0.31
N PRO A 255 9.45 -15.77 -0.60
CA PRO A 255 10.38 -16.40 0.32
C PRO A 255 10.80 -15.48 1.48
N GLN A 256 10.74 -14.16 1.29
CA GLN A 256 11.20 -13.18 2.27
C GLN A 256 10.19 -12.03 2.45
N PRO A 257 9.18 -12.18 3.32
CA PRO A 257 8.22 -11.11 3.63
C PRO A 257 8.86 -9.80 4.10
N ALA A 258 10.03 -9.88 4.75
CA ALA A 258 10.81 -8.71 5.16
C ALA A 258 11.10 -7.73 4.01
N LEU A 259 11.36 -8.23 2.79
CA LEU A 259 11.63 -7.39 1.63
C LEU A 259 10.38 -6.63 1.17
N LEU A 260 9.20 -7.25 1.29
CA LEU A 260 7.91 -6.60 1.01
C LEU A 260 7.65 -5.46 2.00
N LEU A 261 7.92 -5.69 3.30
CA LEU A 261 7.77 -4.66 4.33
C LEU A 261 8.74 -3.49 4.11
N LEU A 262 9.98 -3.77 3.73
CA LEU A 262 10.96 -2.73 3.40
C LEU A 262 10.53 -1.92 2.18
N ALA A 263 10.06 -2.58 1.10
CA ALA A 263 9.52 -1.87 -0.05
C ALA A 263 8.31 -1.01 0.34
N GLY A 264 7.40 -1.54 1.16
CA GLY A 264 6.26 -0.80 1.70
C GLY A 264 6.66 0.42 2.54
N LEU A 265 7.69 0.30 3.37
CA LEU A 265 8.23 1.44 4.15
C LEU A 265 8.82 2.54 3.27
N PHE A 266 9.39 2.18 2.11
CA PHE A 266 10.16 3.09 1.28
C PHE A 266 9.45 3.59 0.02
N HIS A 267 8.35 2.98 -0.43
CA HIS A 267 7.72 3.25 -1.74
C HIS A 267 7.45 4.76 -1.99
N ASP A 268 7.00 5.46 -0.95
CA ASP A 268 6.63 6.88 -0.99
C ASP A 268 7.54 7.79 -0.14
N ILE A 269 8.66 7.26 0.38
CA ILE A 269 9.49 7.92 1.40
C ILE A 269 10.10 9.25 0.95
N ALA A 270 10.19 9.44 -0.36
CA ALA A 270 10.79 10.61 -0.98
C ALA A 270 9.76 11.66 -1.43
N LYS A 271 8.46 11.47 -1.14
CA LYS A 271 7.41 12.41 -1.55
C LYS A 271 7.71 13.84 -1.08
N GLY A 272 7.67 14.73 -2.08
CA GLY A 272 7.88 16.18 -1.96
C GLY A 272 9.30 16.63 -1.61
N ARG A 273 10.29 15.88 -2.09
CA ARG A 273 11.70 16.30 -2.22
C ARG A 273 12.00 16.99 -3.56
N GLY A 274 11.03 17.06 -4.47
CA GLY A 274 11.20 17.50 -5.85
C GLY A 274 11.74 16.40 -6.76
N GLY A 275 11.22 16.30 -7.98
CA GLY A 275 11.61 15.26 -8.95
C GLY A 275 10.86 13.94 -8.76
N ASP A 276 11.31 12.88 -9.42
CA ASP A 276 10.66 11.57 -9.38
C ASP A 276 10.93 10.87 -8.03
N HIS A 277 9.91 10.84 -7.17
CA HIS A 277 9.97 10.23 -5.83
C HIS A 277 10.33 8.74 -5.87
N SER A 278 10.00 8.02 -6.94
CA SER A 278 10.36 6.61 -7.06
C SER A 278 11.87 6.44 -7.31
N VAL A 279 12.53 7.35 -8.02
CA VAL A 279 14.02 7.36 -8.16
C VAL A 279 14.65 7.65 -6.80
N LEU A 280 14.23 8.74 -6.16
CA LEU A 280 14.82 9.17 -4.91
C LEU A 280 14.57 8.17 -3.76
N GLY A 281 13.40 7.51 -3.78
CA GLY A 281 13.06 6.44 -2.87
C GLY A 281 13.92 5.19 -3.10
N GLU A 282 14.25 4.86 -4.35
CA GLU A 282 15.16 3.76 -4.68
C GLU A 282 16.53 3.95 -4.03
N GLU A 283 17.10 5.16 -4.15
CA GLU A 283 18.40 5.51 -3.56
C GLU A 283 18.37 5.38 -2.02
N ASP A 284 17.34 5.96 -1.38
CA ASP A 284 17.14 5.89 0.07
C ASP A 284 17.01 4.41 0.53
N ALA A 285 16.22 3.61 -0.20
CA ALA A 285 15.98 2.20 0.12
C ALA A 285 17.26 1.37 -0.02
N ARG A 286 18.03 1.60 -1.09
CA ARG A 286 19.31 0.90 -1.36
C ARG A 286 20.31 1.16 -0.24
N ALA A 287 20.48 2.43 0.15
CA ALA A 287 21.38 2.80 1.23
C ALA A 287 20.96 2.20 2.58
N PHE A 288 19.66 2.21 2.89
CA PHE A 288 19.14 1.64 4.13
C PHE A 288 19.26 0.12 4.19
N CYS A 289 18.92 -0.58 3.10
CA CYS A 289 19.03 -2.03 3.02
C CYS A 289 20.47 -2.52 3.11
N ALA A 290 21.43 -1.75 2.57
CA ALA A 290 22.86 -2.04 2.75
C ALA A 290 23.28 -1.89 4.22
N ARG A 291 22.81 -0.85 4.92
CA ARG A 291 23.05 -0.66 6.37
C ARG A 291 22.42 -1.75 7.24
N LEU A 292 21.28 -2.30 6.82
CA LEU A 292 20.67 -3.51 7.41
C LEU A 292 21.50 -4.79 7.21
N GLY A 293 22.55 -4.75 6.39
CA GLY A 293 23.38 -5.90 6.08
C GLY A 293 22.66 -6.94 5.19
N LEU A 294 21.75 -6.50 4.33
CA LEU A 294 21.11 -7.38 3.34
C LEU A 294 22.09 -7.73 2.21
N ARG A 295 21.93 -8.93 1.64
CA ARG A 295 22.70 -9.35 0.47
C ARG A 295 22.38 -8.46 -0.74
N PRO A 296 23.32 -8.25 -1.68
CA PRO A 296 23.11 -7.37 -2.85
C PRO A 296 21.80 -7.66 -3.61
N ALA A 297 21.50 -8.92 -3.90
CA ALA A 297 20.26 -9.29 -4.60
C ALA A 297 18.97 -8.88 -3.84
N ALA A 298 18.98 -8.91 -2.50
CA ALA A 298 17.86 -8.47 -1.69
C ALA A 298 17.74 -6.93 -1.68
N VAL A 299 18.87 -6.23 -1.62
CA VAL A 299 18.94 -4.76 -1.77
C VAL A 299 18.37 -4.34 -3.12
N ASP A 300 18.83 -4.98 -4.21
CA ASP A 300 18.38 -4.69 -5.57
C ASP A 300 16.88 -4.93 -5.74
N ARG A 301 16.35 -5.98 -5.11
CA ARG A 301 14.92 -6.27 -5.15
C ARG A 301 14.08 -5.20 -4.47
N VAL A 302 14.46 -4.78 -3.25
CA VAL A 302 13.73 -3.72 -2.55
C VAL A 302 13.83 -2.41 -3.31
N ALA A 303 15.02 -2.05 -3.77
CA ALA A 303 15.26 -0.86 -4.59
C ALA A 303 14.39 -0.86 -5.85
N TRP A 304 14.38 -1.97 -6.60
CA TRP A 304 13.55 -2.13 -7.80
C TRP A 304 12.05 -2.03 -7.47
N LEU A 305 11.57 -2.64 -6.38
CA LEU A 305 10.17 -2.54 -5.97
C LEU A 305 9.77 -1.10 -5.67
N VAL A 306 10.60 -0.35 -4.95
CA VAL A 306 10.37 1.08 -4.66
C VAL A 306 10.36 1.89 -5.95
N ARG A 307 11.30 1.61 -6.86
CA ARG A 307 11.40 2.27 -8.17
C ARG A 307 10.17 2.03 -9.04
N GLN A 308 9.64 0.81 -9.03
CA GLN A 308 8.58 0.33 -9.92
C GLN A 308 7.21 0.22 -9.23
N HIS A 309 7.02 0.76 -8.03
CA HIS A 309 5.79 0.54 -7.26
C HIS A 309 4.50 1.00 -7.98
N LEU A 310 4.61 1.97 -8.89
CA LEU A 310 3.50 2.44 -9.73
C LEU A 310 3.31 1.65 -11.04
N LEU A 311 4.27 0.81 -11.44
CA LEU A 311 4.29 0.16 -12.76
C LEU A 311 3.01 -0.66 -12.99
N MET A 312 2.64 -1.50 -12.03
CA MET A 312 1.48 -2.38 -12.17
C MET A 312 0.16 -1.62 -12.12
N SER A 313 0.01 -0.65 -11.20
CA SER A 313 -1.21 0.14 -11.10
C SER A 313 -1.43 0.99 -12.34
N VAL A 314 -0.38 1.63 -12.88
CA VAL A 314 -0.44 2.41 -14.12
C VAL A 314 -0.74 1.53 -15.32
N THR A 315 -0.09 0.38 -15.46
CA THR A 315 -0.32 -0.55 -16.57
C THR A 315 -1.76 -1.07 -16.55
N ALA A 316 -2.23 -1.55 -15.40
CA ALA A 316 -3.56 -2.10 -15.27
C ALA A 316 -4.68 -1.08 -15.51
N GLN A 317 -4.47 0.19 -15.17
CA GLN A 317 -5.51 1.22 -15.23
C GLN A 317 -5.47 2.08 -16.48
N ARG A 318 -4.33 2.19 -17.16
CA ARG A 318 -4.13 3.13 -18.28
C ARG A 318 -3.81 2.46 -19.62
N GLN A 319 -3.63 1.14 -19.66
CA GLN A 319 -3.32 0.40 -20.88
C GLN A 319 -4.31 -0.75 -21.08
N ASP A 320 -4.43 -1.25 -22.30
CA ASP A 320 -5.22 -2.46 -22.59
C ASP A 320 -4.43 -3.69 -22.16
N ILE A 321 -4.69 -4.20 -20.95
CA ILE A 321 -4.04 -5.41 -20.41
C ILE A 321 -4.44 -6.71 -21.13
N THR A 322 -5.32 -6.63 -22.13
CA THR A 322 -5.67 -7.77 -22.98
C THR A 322 -4.92 -7.77 -24.31
N ASP A 323 -4.17 -6.70 -24.62
CA ASP A 323 -3.20 -6.67 -25.71
C ASP A 323 -1.94 -7.47 -25.31
N PRO A 324 -1.59 -8.55 -26.03
CA PRO A 324 -0.39 -9.34 -25.77
C PRO A 324 0.90 -8.51 -25.73
N ALA A 325 1.00 -7.47 -26.55
CA ALA A 325 2.19 -6.61 -26.58
C ALA A 325 2.33 -5.77 -25.32
N VAL A 326 1.22 -5.32 -24.71
CA VAL A 326 1.22 -4.65 -23.40
C VAL A 326 1.69 -5.60 -22.31
N VAL A 327 1.15 -6.82 -22.28
CA VAL A 327 1.53 -7.84 -21.29
C VAL A 327 3.00 -8.23 -21.44
N HIS A 328 3.50 -8.40 -22.66
CA HIS A 328 4.90 -8.73 -22.93
C HIS A 328 5.85 -7.62 -22.45
N ARG A 329 5.58 -6.35 -22.79
CA ARG A 329 6.39 -5.22 -22.31
C ARG A 329 6.37 -5.06 -20.79
N PHE A 330 5.25 -5.42 -20.15
CA PHE A 330 5.17 -5.44 -18.69
C PHE A 330 5.97 -6.62 -18.11
N ALA A 331 5.87 -7.81 -18.71
CA ALA A 331 6.65 -8.98 -18.34
C ALA A 331 8.16 -8.73 -18.44
N GLU A 332 8.63 -8.12 -19.54
CA GLU A 332 10.05 -7.74 -19.72
C GLU A 332 10.56 -6.79 -18.62
N GLN A 333 9.73 -5.83 -18.19
CA GLN A 333 10.11 -4.91 -17.12
C GLN A 333 10.11 -5.57 -15.74
N VAL A 334 9.16 -6.50 -15.51
CA VAL A 334 9.06 -7.28 -14.27
C VAL A 334 10.14 -8.35 -14.19
N ASP A 335 10.61 -8.86 -15.32
CA ASP A 335 11.74 -9.79 -15.51
C ASP A 335 11.48 -11.22 -14.98
N ASP A 336 11.03 -11.35 -13.73
CA ASP A 336 10.85 -12.65 -13.08
C ASP A 336 9.59 -12.76 -12.21
N TRP A 337 9.25 -14.00 -11.84
CA TRP A 337 7.99 -14.30 -11.16
C TRP A 337 8.00 -13.82 -9.71
N GLU A 338 9.18 -13.75 -9.09
CA GLU A 338 9.32 -13.29 -7.71
C GLU A 338 9.10 -11.77 -7.65
N ARG A 339 9.69 -11.01 -8.58
CA ARG A 339 9.40 -9.59 -8.77
C ARG A 339 7.92 -9.34 -9.04
N LEU A 340 7.28 -10.16 -9.87
CA LEU A 340 5.83 -10.09 -10.12
C LEU A 340 5.03 -10.28 -8.83
N ASP A 341 5.36 -11.29 -8.04
CA ASP A 341 4.68 -11.60 -6.77
C ASP A 341 4.82 -10.44 -5.78
N TYR A 342 6.03 -9.92 -5.57
CA TYR A 342 6.25 -8.76 -4.69
C TYR A 342 5.56 -7.49 -5.19
N LEU A 343 5.65 -7.19 -6.49
CA LEU A 343 5.03 -5.99 -7.08
C LEU A 343 3.51 -6.03 -6.97
N TYR A 344 2.90 -7.20 -7.22
CA TYR A 344 1.46 -7.39 -7.04
C TYR A 344 1.04 -7.13 -5.60
N LEU A 345 1.72 -7.74 -4.62
CA LEU A 345 1.40 -7.55 -3.20
C LEU A 345 1.54 -6.08 -2.77
N LEU A 346 2.63 -5.41 -3.17
CA LEU A 346 2.84 -3.99 -2.88
C LEU A 346 1.72 -3.13 -3.49
N THR A 347 1.37 -3.39 -4.76
CA THR A 347 0.34 -2.64 -5.48
C THR A 347 -1.04 -2.80 -4.83
N VAL A 348 -1.43 -4.02 -4.46
CA VAL A 348 -2.70 -4.28 -3.78
C VAL A 348 -2.72 -3.58 -2.42
N ALA A 349 -1.64 -3.66 -1.64
CA ALA A 349 -1.55 -3.00 -0.35
C ALA A 349 -1.60 -1.47 -0.46
N ASP A 350 -0.90 -0.88 -1.43
CA ASP A 350 -0.86 0.56 -1.69
C ASP A 350 -2.24 1.15 -2.05
N ILE A 351 -2.93 0.54 -3.02
CA ILE A 351 -4.27 0.99 -3.43
C ILE A 351 -5.26 0.94 -2.25
N ASN A 352 -5.21 -0.11 -1.43
CA ASN A 352 -6.03 -0.24 -0.23
C ASN A 352 -5.61 0.72 0.90
N GLY A 353 -4.31 1.03 0.98
CA GLY A 353 -3.73 1.95 1.94
C GLY A 353 -4.10 3.42 1.67
N THR A 354 -4.39 3.77 0.42
CA THR A 354 -4.71 5.15 0.00
C THR A 354 -6.11 5.61 0.45
N SER A 355 -7.15 4.84 0.13
CA SER A 355 -8.53 5.16 0.54
C SER A 355 -9.44 3.92 0.50
N PRO A 356 -10.33 3.73 1.49
CA PRO A 356 -11.26 2.60 1.52
C PRO A 356 -12.18 2.50 0.30
N LYS A 357 -12.41 3.61 -0.42
CA LYS A 357 -13.30 3.66 -1.59
C LYS A 357 -12.62 3.21 -2.88
N LEU A 358 -11.29 3.11 -2.89
CA LEU A 358 -10.55 2.84 -4.12
C LEU A 358 -10.56 1.34 -4.45
N TRP A 359 -10.54 0.45 -3.47
CA TRP A 359 -10.59 -0.98 -3.75
C TRP A 359 -12.02 -1.42 -4.11
N ASN A 360 -12.18 -2.04 -5.27
CA ASN A 360 -13.45 -2.60 -5.74
C ASN A 360 -13.19 -3.83 -6.63
N THR A 361 -14.25 -4.60 -6.90
CA THR A 361 -14.19 -5.84 -7.70
C THR A 361 -13.56 -5.63 -9.08
N TRP A 362 -13.76 -4.46 -9.68
CA TRP A 362 -13.19 -4.15 -10.99
C TRP A 362 -11.67 -3.95 -10.94
N ARG A 363 -11.15 -3.19 -9.96
CA ARG A 363 -9.69 -3.02 -9.79
C ARG A 363 -9.01 -4.31 -9.40
N ASP A 364 -9.61 -5.08 -8.50
CA ASP A 364 -9.12 -6.42 -8.14
C ASP A 364 -8.97 -7.30 -9.39
N ARG A 365 -9.98 -7.27 -10.26
CA ARG A 365 -9.95 -8.00 -11.53
C ARG A 365 -8.84 -7.54 -12.45
N LEU A 366 -8.68 -6.23 -12.69
CA LEU A 366 -7.63 -5.72 -13.58
C LEU A 366 -6.23 -6.16 -13.13
N LEU A 367 -5.94 -6.06 -11.83
CA LEU A 367 -4.65 -6.47 -11.29
C LEU A 367 -4.47 -8.00 -11.36
N SER A 368 -5.53 -8.75 -11.05
CA SER A 368 -5.51 -10.22 -11.11
C SER A 368 -5.34 -10.74 -12.53
N ASP A 369 -5.99 -10.12 -13.52
CA ASP A 369 -5.91 -10.51 -14.92
C ASP A 369 -4.52 -10.16 -15.50
N LEU A 370 -3.96 -8.97 -15.20
CA LEU A 370 -2.59 -8.62 -15.57
C LEU A 370 -1.57 -9.56 -14.92
N TYR A 371 -1.72 -9.86 -13.63
CA TYR A 371 -0.86 -10.82 -12.91
C TYR A 371 -0.87 -12.19 -13.58
N ALA A 372 -2.07 -12.73 -13.88
CA ALA A 372 -2.21 -14.04 -14.50
C ALA A 372 -1.64 -14.09 -15.91
N ALA A 373 -1.89 -13.06 -16.73
CA ALA A 373 -1.37 -12.95 -18.09
C ALA A 373 0.17 -12.86 -18.09
N THR A 374 0.73 -12.03 -17.21
CA THR A 374 2.19 -11.86 -17.07
C THR A 374 2.85 -13.17 -16.62
N ARG A 375 2.27 -13.85 -15.63
CA ARG A 375 2.77 -15.15 -15.16
C ARG A 375 2.77 -16.22 -16.26
N TYR A 376 1.82 -16.14 -17.20
CA TYR A 376 1.81 -17.00 -18.38
C TYR A 376 2.98 -16.68 -19.31
N VAL A 377 3.19 -15.40 -19.66
CA VAL A 377 4.30 -14.97 -20.55
C VAL A 377 5.65 -15.40 -19.97
N LEU A 378 5.89 -15.12 -18.69
CA LEU A 378 7.16 -15.48 -18.03
C LEU A 378 7.39 -17.01 -17.96
N ARG A 379 6.34 -17.82 -18.03
CA ARG A 379 6.45 -19.30 -18.13
C ARG A 379 6.74 -19.76 -19.55
N GLU A 380 6.14 -19.11 -20.54
CA GLU A 380 6.40 -19.38 -21.96
C GLU A 380 7.85 -19.05 -22.32
N GLU A 381 8.36 -17.90 -21.89
CA GLU A 381 9.77 -17.49 -22.08
C GLU A 381 10.75 -18.44 -21.38
N SER A 382 10.33 -19.04 -20.26
CA SER A 382 11.11 -20.08 -19.55
C SER A 382 11.06 -21.46 -20.22
N GLY A 383 10.24 -21.64 -21.27
CA GLY A 383 10.07 -22.90 -21.99
C GLY A 383 9.17 -23.92 -21.29
N GLU A 384 8.39 -23.52 -20.28
CA GLU A 384 7.53 -24.42 -19.49
C GLU A 384 6.11 -24.59 -20.06
N LEU A 385 5.76 -23.82 -21.11
CA LEU A 385 4.43 -23.84 -21.73
C LEU A 385 4.53 -24.04 -23.25
N PRO A 386 3.49 -24.64 -23.87
CA PRO A 386 3.35 -24.70 -25.31
C PRO A 386 3.21 -23.29 -25.91
N LYS A 387 3.87 -23.05 -27.05
CA LYS A 387 3.97 -21.75 -27.74
C LYS A 387 2.60 -21.19 -28.12
N ALA A 388 2.49 -19.87 -28.28
CA ALA A 388 1.27 -19.17 -28.73
C ALA A 388 0.52 -19.85 -29.90
N GLU A 389 1.22 -20.39 -30.90
CA GLU A 389 0.64 -21.11 -32.04
C GLU A 389 -0.13 -22.37 -31.62
N GLU A 390 0.40 -23.13 -30.65
CA GLU A 390 -0.24 -24.33 -30.12
C GLU A 390 -1.52 -23.98 -29.35
N ARG A 391 -1.55 -22.84 -28.67
CA ARG A 391 -2.76 -22.34 -28.01
C ARG A 391 -3.82 -21.84 -28.98
N VAL A 392 -3.45 -21.14 -30.05
CA VAL A 392 -4.41 -20.77 -31.09
C VAL A 392 -5.06 -22.02 -31.65
N ALA A 393 -4.27 -23.05 -31.95
CA ALA A 393 -4.77 -24.34 -32.42
C ALA A 393 -5.69 -25.01 -31.39
N GLU A 394 -5.32 -25.03 -30.11
CA GLU A 394 -6.14 -25.61 -29.04
C GLU A 394 -7.47 -24.86 -28.82
N THR A 395 -7.43 -23.52 -28.74
CA THR A 395 -8.64 -22.69 -28.58
C THR A 395 -9.57 -22.87 -29.78
N ARG A 396 -9.03 -22.89 -31.00
CA ARG A 396 -9.80 -23.20 -32.21
C ARG A 396 -10.44 -24.58 -32.12
N ALA A 397 -9.67 -25.63 -31.86
CA ALA A 397 -10.19 -26.99 -31.80
C ALA A 397 -11.30 -27.16 -30.74
N ARG A 398 -11.14 -26.54 -29.56
CA ARG A 398 -12.15 -26.57 -28.50
C ARG A 398 -13.40 -25.79 -28.87
N ALA A 399 -13.26 -24.57 -29.39
CA ALA A 399 -14.40 -23.76 -29.80
C ALA A 399 -15.18 -24.40 -30.95
N GLU A 400 -14.47 -25.02 -31.91
CA GLU A 400 -15.06 -25.75 -33.04
C GLU A 400 -15.89 -26.92 -32.55
N SER A 401 -15.34 -27.75 -31.65
CA SER A 401 -16.08 -28.86 -31.04
C SER A 401 -17.36 -28.40 -30.31
N MET A 402 -17.30 -27.26 -29.61
CA MET A 402 -18.49 -26.68 -28.95
C MET A 402 -19.55 -26.19 -29.95
N LEU A 403 -19.14 -25.71 -31.12
CA LEU A 403 -20.04 -25.22 -32.18
C LEU A 403 -20.66 -26.38 -32.96
N GLU A 404 -19.89 -27.42 -33.26
CA GLU A 404 -20.37 -28.65 -33.88
C GLU A 404 -21.42 -29.36 -33.00
N GLN A 405 -21.19 -29.42 -31.69
CA GLN A 405 -22.18 -29.95 -30.72
C GLN A 405 -23.48 -29.13 -30.70
N LYS A 406 -23.43 -27.84 -31.08
CA LYS A 406 -24.60 -26.98 -31.24
C LYS A 406 -25.23 -27.06 -32.64
N GLY A 407 -24.72 -27.93 -33.52
CA GLY A 407 -25.24 -28.18 -34.85
C GLY A 407 -24.83 -27.16 -35.91
N LEU A 408 -23.74 -26.40 -35.69
CA LEU A 408 -23.20 -25.51 -36.73
C LEU A 408 -22.26 -26.28 -37.66
N ASP A 409 -22.43 -26.07 -38.97
CA ASP A 409 -21.58 -26.69 -40.00
C ASP A 409 -20.16 -26.11 -39.97
N ALA A 410 -19.15 -26.99 -40.12
CA ALA A 410 -17.74 -26.61 -40.16
C ALA A 410 -17.42 -25.55 -41.24
N SER A 411 -18.11 -25.59 -42.38
CA SER A 411 -17.95 -24.60 -43.46
C SER A 411 -18.43 -23.19 -43.06
N VAL A 412 -19.45 -23.10 -42.22
CA VAL A 412 -19.95 -21.83 -41.67
C VAL A 412 -18.98 -21.28 -40.63
N ILE A 413 -18.47 -22.16 -39.77
CA ILE A 413 -17.46 -21.82 -38.75
C ILE A 413 -16.20 -21.27 -39.43
N ALA A 414 -15.66 -21.99 -40.41
CA ALA A 414 -14.46 -21.59 -41.14
C ALA A 414 -14.63 -20.23 -41.85
N ARG A 415 -15.80 -19.97 -42.44
CA ARG A 415 -16.09 -18.67 -43.08
C ARG A 415 -16.12 -17.53 -42.06
N ILE A 416 -16.74 -17.72 -40.90
CA ILE A 416 -16.79 -16.69 -39.85
C ILE A 416 -15.37 -16.44 -39.29
N TRP A 417 -14.60 -17.50 -39.06
CA TRP A 417 -13.26 -17.40 -38.50
C TRP A 417 -12.22 -16.88 -39.49
N ALA A 418 -12.51 -16.83 -40.79
CA ALA A 418 -11.68 -16.14 -41.77
C ALA A 418 -11.58 -14.63 -41.49
N ASP A 419 -12.63 -14.05 -40.91
CA ASP A 419 -12.70 -12.63 -40.55
C ASP A 419 -12.28 -12.37 -39.09
N PHE A 420 -11.91 -13.41 -38.32
CA PHE A 420 -11.42 -13.27 -36.94
C PHE A 420 -9.91 -13.07 -36.95
N PRO A 421 -9.39 -11.96 -36.38
CA PRO A 421 -7.95 -11.82 -36.14
C PRO A 421 -7.44 -13.00 -35.32
N GLU A 422 -6.25 -13.50 -35.65
CA GLU A 422 -5.64 -14.66 -34.97
C GLU A 422 -5.50 -14.41 -33.45
N GLU A 423 -5.21 -13.17 -33.08
CA GLU A 423 -5.17 -12.66 -31.70
C GLU A 423 -6.47 -12.89 -30.91
N SER A 424 -7.61 -13.01 -31.59
CA SER A 424 -8.91 -13.30 -30.94
C SER A 424 -8.89 -14.66 -30.25
N PHE A 425 -8.21 -15.65 -30.85
CA PHE A 425 -8.08 -17.01 -30.29
C PHE A 425 -7.06 -17.10 -29.16
N LEU A 426 -6.23 -16.07 -28.99
CA LEU A 426 -5.37 -15.88 -27.82
C LEU A 426 -6.08 -15.11 -26.70
N ARG A 427 -6.90 -14.11 -27.07
CA ARG A 427 -7.56 -13.18 -26.14
C ARG A 427 -8.81 -13.75 -25.47
N TYR A 428 -9.60 -14.55 -26.20
CA TYR A 428 -10.88 -15.05 -25.73
C TYR A 428 -10.83 -16.53 -25.36
N ARG A 429 -11.66 -16.94 -24.40
CA ARG A 429 -11.84 -18.36 -24.07
C ARG A 429 -12.61 -19.10 -25.17
N PRO A 430 -12.44 -20.44 -25.32
CA PRO A 430 -13.19 -21.22 -26.29
C PRO A 430 -14.72 -21.01 -26.21
N GLU A 431 -15.26 -20.86 -25.00
CA GLU A 431 -16.69 -20.63 -24.79
C GLU A 431 -17.15 -19.27 -25.35
N GLN A 432 -16.30 -18.24 -25.26
CA GLN A 432 -16.58 -16.90 -25.77
C GLN A 432 -16.51 -16.87 -27.30
N ILE A 433 -15.48 -17.49 -27.88
CA ILE A 433 -15.36 -17.65 -29.34
C ILE A 433 -16.58 -18.41 -29.87
N ALA A 434 -16.97 -19.51 -29.22
CA ALA A 434 -18.15 -20.27 -29.61
C ALA A 434 -19.46 -19.45 -29.46
N TRP A 435 -19.59 -18.65 -28.40
CA TRP A 435 -20.75 -17.78 -28.22
C TRP A 435 -20.85 -16.69 -29.30
N GLN A 436 -19.75 -15.99 -29.58
CA GLN A 436 -19.69 -14.96 -30.62
C GLN A 436 -19.95 -15.55 -32.01
N THR A 437 -19.31 -16.69 -32.33
CA THR A 437 -19.46 -17.37 -33.62
C THR A 437 -20.90 -17.83 -33.84
N ALA A 438 -21.53 -18.44 -32.81
CA ALA A 438 -22.94 -18.83 -32.89
C ALA A 438 -23.87 -17.63 -33.04
N ALA A 439 -23.55 -16.49 -32.42
CA ALA A 439 -24.33 -15.27 -32.56
C ALA A 439 -24.26 -14.70 -33.98
N ILE A 440 -23.06 -14.67 -34.60
CA ILE A 440 -22.86 -14.24 -35.99
C ILE A 440 -23.56 -15.17 -36.97
N ALA A 441 -23.43 -16.50 -36.78
CA ALA A 441 -24.04 -17.49 -37.67
C ALA A 441 -25.57 -17.37 -37.75
N ASN A 442 -26.21 -16.94 -36.66
CA ASN A 442 -27.66 -16.75 -36.57
C ASN A 442 -28.11 -15.30 -36.89
N HIS A 443 -27.19 -14.43 -37.31
CA HIS A 443 -27.48 -13.04 -37.60
C HIS A 443 -27.71 -12.82 -39.09
N ASP A 444 -28.84 -12.17 -39.41
CA ASP A 444 -29.10 -11.69 -40.77
C ASP A 444 -28.44 -10.33 -40.97
N ALA A 445 -27.47 -10.26 -41.89
CA ALA A 445 -26.75 -9.03 -42.21
C ALA A 445 -27.70 -7.90 -42.66
N ALA A 446 -28.86 -8.21 -43.23
CA ALA A 446 -29.86 -7.20 -43.61
C ALA A 446 -30.54 -6.55 -42.39
N SER A 447 -30.44 -7.17 -41.21
CA SER A 447 -31.01 -6.66 -39.94
C SER A 447 -30.10 -5.64 -39.22
N GLY A 448 -28.95 -5.27 -39.81
CA GLY A 448 -28.05 -4.25 -39.27
C GLY A 448 -27.04 -4.80 -38.25
N ALA A 449 -26.70 -4.01 -37.22
CA ALA A 449 -25.72 -4.39 -36.21
C ALA A 449 -26.27 -5.47 -35.26
N LEU A 450 -25.47 -6.49 -35.00
CA LEU A 450 -25.73 -7.50 -33.98
C LEU A 450 -25.18 -7.02 -32.64
N VAL A 451 -26.05 -6.98 -31.63
CA VAL A 451 -25.64 -6.77 -30.23
C VAL A 451 -26.10 -7.97 -29.40
N ARG A 452 -25.17 -8.50 -28.60
CA ARG A 452 -25.45 -9.55 -27.61
C ARG A 452 -24.88 -9.13 -26.27
N VAL A 453 -25.65 -9.40 -25.22
CA VAL A 453 -25.22 -9.20 -23.84
C VAL A 453 -25.24 -10.56 -23.17
N ASN A 454 -24.11 -10.98 -22.63
CA ASN A 454 -24.04 -12.10 -21.71
C ASN A 454 -24.03 -11.54 -20.27
N PRO A 455 -25.18 -11.57 -19.55
CA PRO A 455 -25.29 -11.04 -18.19
C PRO A 455 -24.51 -11.87 -17.16
N LEU A 456 -24.13 -13.11 -17.53
CA LEU A 456 -23.29 -14.02 -16.75
C LEU A 456 -21.95 -14.19 -17.46
N GLY A 457 -21.28 -13.08 -17.77
CA GLY A 457 -19.87 -13.11 -18.18
C GLY A 457 -18.99 -13.73 -17.10
N VAL A 458 -17.76 -14.06 -17.44
CA VAL A 458 -16.80 -14.61 -16.48
C VAL A 458 -16.70 -13.67 -15.27
N ARG A 459 -16.89 -14.19 -14.05
CA ARG A 459 -16.67 -13.47 -12.77
C ARG A 459 -17.58 -12.25 -12.53
N GLY A 460 -18.86 -12.32 -12.89
CA GLY A 460 -19.89 -11.37 -12.40
C GLY A 460 -19.98 -10.03 -13.13
N THR A 461 -19.42 -9.93 -14.34
CA THR A 461 -19.57 -8.78 -15.24
C THR A 461 -20.51 -9.12 -16.40
N SER A 462 -21.17 -8.12 -16.98
CA SER A 462 -21.86 -8.29 -18.27
C SER A 462 -20.87 -8.15 -19.42
N GLU A 463 -20.81 -9.14 -20.32
CA GLU A 463 -20.02 -9.06 -21.55
C GLU A 463 -20.92 -8.58 -22.69
N VAL A 464 -20.54 -7.49 -23.37
CA VAL A 464 -21.26 -6.95 -24.53
C VAL A 464 -20.47 -7.25 -25.78
N PHE A 465 -21.09 -7.95 -26.73
CA PHE A 465 -20.54 -8.23 -28.05
C PHE A 465 -21.31 -7.43 -29.09
N VAL A 466 -20.58 -6.66 -29.91
CA VAL A 466 -21.13 -5.86 -31.00
C VAL A 466 -20.46 -6.30 -32.30
N TYR A 467 -21.26 -6.68 -33.29
CA TYR A 467 -20.82 -7.02 -34.63
C TYR A 467 -21.57 -6.16 -35.64
N SER A 468 -20.85 -5.32 -36.38
CA SER A 468 -21.39 -4.31 -37.29
C SER A 468 -20.39 -4.04 -38.41
N PRO A 469 -20.82 -3.61 -39.60
CA PRO A 469 -19.93 -2.95 -40.55
C PRO A 469 -19.23 -1.76 -39.89
N ASP A 470 -17.96 -1.57 -40.20
CA ASP A 470 -17.15 -0.48 -39.68
C ASP A 470 -17.60 0.88 -40.24
N ARG A 471 -17.50 1.93 -39.42
CA ARG A 471 -17.83 3.31 -39.77
C ARG A 471 -17.19 4.31 -38.81
N ASP A 472 -16.94 5.52 -39.30
CA ASP A 472 -16.39 6.61 -38.50
C ASP A 472 -17.18 6.82 -37.20
N GLY A 473 -16.47 6.82 -36.07
CA GLY A 473 -17.06 7.03 -34.75
C GLY A 473 -17.87 5.86 -34.20
N LEU A 474 -17.80 4.66 -34.77
CA LEU A 474 -18.52 3.48 -34.27
C LEU A 474 -18.20 3.19 -32.80
N PHE A 475 -16.91 3.09 -32.46
CA PHE A 475 -16.48 2.84 -31.08
C PHE A 475 -16.94 3.93 -30.12
N ALA A 476 -16.73 5.21 -30.47
CA ALA A 476 -17.16 6.36 -29.68
C ALA A 476 -18.68 6.37 -29.44
N THR A 477 -19.46 5.97 -30.44
CA THR A 477 -20.92 5.85 -30.31
C THR A 477 -21.31 4.74 -29.34
N ILE A 478 -20.68 3.58 -29.42
CA ILE A 478 -20.94 2.45 -28.53
C ILE A 478 -20.62 2.84 -27.08
N THR A 479 -19.45 3.42 -26.84
CA THR A 479 -19.04 3.83 -25.49
C THR A 479 -19.92 4.95 -24.93
N ALA A 480 -20.34 5.92 -25.75
CA ALA A 480 -21.24 6.99 -25.33
C ALA A 480 -22.64 6.51 -24.94
N VAL A 481 -23.11 5.39 -25.50
CA VAL A 481 -24.38 4.75 -25.10
C VAL A 481 -24.22 3.97 -23.80
N LEU A 482 -23.07 3.32 -23.58
CA LEU A 482 -22.80 2.57 -22.35
C LEU A 482 -22.53 3.48 -21.13
N ASP A 483 -22.14 4.74 -21.36
CA ASP A 483 -21.92 5.75 -20.31
C ASP A 483 -23.22 6.43 -19.83
N ARG A 484 -24.33 6.25 -20.55
CA ARG A 484 -25.67 6.75 -20.18
C ARG A 484 -26.41 5.74 -19.31
#